data_AF-A0A0Q9YAG1-F1
#
_entry.id   AF-A0A0Q9YAG1-F1
#
_cell.length_a   1.000
_cell.length_b   1.000
_cell.length_c   1.000
_cell.angle_alpha   90.00
_cell.angle_beta   90.00
_cell.angle_gamma   90.00
#
_symmetry.space_group_name_H-M   'P 1'
#
loop_
_entity.id
_entity.type
_entity.pdbx_description
1 polymer ?
#
loop_
_entity_poly.entity_id
_entity_poly.type
_entity_poly.pdbx_seq_one_letter_code
_entity_poly.pdbx_strand_id
1 'polypeptide(L)'
;MENKIYHQNYILVDSEWYESFDSYQPSNELIGIVRSILPLTWHVRSILPLTWQTQKDGIWFHVFPPKLQLEEQGWKIHISAKPDNCKEILLSLLPMYA
;
A
#
# COMPACT_ATOMS: atom_id res chain seq x y z
N MET A 1 0.66 -28.33 -5.43
CA MET A 1 1.71 -27.71 -4.60
C MET A 1 2.18 -26.48 -5.36
N GLU A 2 1.72 -25.29 -4.97
CA GLU A 2 2.17 -24.03 -5.57
C GLU A 2 3.60 -23.73 -5.09
N ASN A 3 4.51 -23.52 -6.05
CA ASN A 3 5.85 -23.03 -5.78
C ASN A 3 5.73 -21.56 -5.34
N LYS A 4 5.74 -21.32 -4.02
CA LYS A 4 5.98 -19.98 -3.49
C LYS A 4 7.44 -19.63 -3.75
N ILE A 5 7.68 -18.70 -4.66
CA ILE A 5 8.98 -18.08 -4.84
C ILE A 5 9.16 -17.08 -3.70
N TYR A 6 9.96 -17.46 -2.71
CA TYR A 6 10.38 -16.53 -1.66
C TYR A 6 11.42 -15.59 -2.26
N HIS A 7 11.14 -14.28 -2.28
CA HIS A 7 12.17 -13.28 -2.55
C HIS A 7 13.11 -13.20 -1.35
N GLN A 8 14.14 -14.05 -1.36
CA GLN A 8 15.06 -14.19 -0.25
C GLN A 8 16.05 -13.02 -0.24
N ASN A 9 15.84 -12.08 0.69
CA ASN A 9 16.76 -10.97 0.96
C ASN A 9 17.97 -11.43 1.80
N TYR A 10 18.68 -12.49 1.37
CA TYR A 10 19.80 -13.10 2.12
C TYR A 10 21.00 -12.19 2.35
N ILE A 11 21.05 -11.02 1.71
CA ILE A 11 22.25 -10.17 1.68
C ILE A 11 22.31 -9.18 2.87
N LEU A 12 21.21 -8.98 3.60
CA LEU A 12 21.12 -7.92 4.63
C LEU A 12 21.00 -8.42 6.07
N VAL A 13 20.72 -9.71 6.31
CA VAL A 13 20.48 -10.25 7.65
C VAL A 13 20.99 -11.68 7.73
N ASP A 14 21.69 -12.00 8.82
CA ASP A 14 22.16 -13.36 9.13
C ASP A 14 20.98 -14.34 9.18
N SER A 15 21.18 -15.58 8.74
CA SER A 15 20.14 -16.62 8.70
C SER A 15 19.47 -16.92 10.03
N GLU A 16 20.14 -16.64 11.15
CA GLU A 16 19.58 -16.76 12.51
C GLU A 16 18.56 -15.65 12.81
N TRP A 17 18.73 -14.48 12.20
CA TRP A 17 17.90 -13.28 12.40
C TRP A 17 17.02 -12.95 11.19
N TYR A 18 17.05 -13.80 10.16
CA TYR A 18 16.20 -13.67 8.99
C TYR A 18 14.76 -14.06 9.37
N GLU A 19 13.94 -13.06 9.60
CA GLU A 19 12.50 -13.24 9.60
C GLU A 19 11.95 -13.02 8.19
N SER A 20 11.26 -14.02 7.64
CA SER A 20 10.52 -13.78 6.40
C SER A 20 9.45 -12.72 6.65
N PHE A 21 9.31 -11.76 5.74
CA PHE A 21 8.20 -10.82 5.76
C PHE A 21 6.84 -11.53 5.70
N ASP A 22 6.80 -12.78 5.22
CA ASP A 22 5.58 -13.60 5.22
C ASP A 22 5.04 -13.92 6.63
N SER A 23 5.91 -13.87 7.65
CA SER A 23 5.54 -14.11 9.05
C SER A 23 4.64 -13.00 9.60
N TYR A 24 4.78 -11.77 9.12
CA TYR A 24 3.92 -10.67 9.49
C TYR A 24 2.67 -10.66 8.59
N GLN A 25 1.50 -10.71 9.20
CA GLN A 25 0.22 -10.61 8.49
C GLN A 25 -0.48 -9.31 8.91
N PRO A 26 -0.37 -8.23 8.11
CA PRO A 26 -1.01 -6.97 8.46
C PRO A 26 -2.53 -7.12 8.50
N SER A 27 -3.14 -6.44 9.46
CA SER A 27 -4.59 -6.36 9.58
C SER A 27 -5.18 -5.50 8.44
N ASN A 28 -6.50 -5.58 8.25
CA ASN A 28 -7.19 -4.76 7.26
C ASN A 28 -7.52 -3.34 7.77
N GLU A 29 -7.00 -2.91 8.93
CA GLU A 29 -7.45 -1.67 9.58
C GLU A 29 -7.16 -0.41 8.75
N LEU A 30 -5.96 -0.29 8.18
CA LEU A 30 -5.57 0.89 7.40
C LEU A 30 -6.18 0.87 5.99
N ILE A 31 -6.18 -0.30 5.34
CA ILE A 31 -6.82 -0.43 4.02
C ILE A 31 -8.34 -0.26 4.10
N GLY A 32 -8.96 -0.58 5.24
CA GLY A 32 -10.37 -0.29 5.52
C GLY A 32 -10.69 1.20 5.48
N ILE A 33 -9.82 2.04 6.03
CA ILE A 33 -9.92 3.51 5.97
C ILE A 33 -9.82 3.99 4.52
N VAL A 34 -8.86 3.48 3.76
CA VAL A 34 -8.70 3.87 2.34
C VAL A 34 -9.95 3.48 1.54
N ARG A 35 -10.45 2.25 1.69
CA ARG A 35 -11.63 1.74 0.98
C ARG A 35 -12.91 2.48 1.32
N SER A 36 -13.05 3.03 2.53
CA SER A 36 -14.22 3.83 2.90
C SER A 36 -14.18 5.24 2.30
N ILE A 37 -12.98 5.76 1.99
CA ILE A 37 -12.79 7.13 1.49
C ILE A 37 -12.72 7.19 -0.03
N LEU A 38 -12.11 6.20 -0.70
CA LEU A 38 -11.97 6.18 -2.17
C LEU A 38 -13.31 6.40 -2.94
N PRO A 39 -14.47 5.87 -2.50
CA PRO A 39 -15.74 6.14 -3.16
C PRO A 39 -16.31 7.55 -2.90
N LEU A 40 -15.81 8.25 -1.87
CA LEU A 40 -16.36 9.51 -1.34
C LEU A 40 -15.57 10.74 -1.78
N THR A 41 -14.43 10.59 -2.45
CA THR A 41 -13.62 11.72 -2.92
C THR A 41 -14.14 12.21 -4.27
N TRP A 42 -15.10 13.14 -4.21
CA TRP A 42 -15.88 13.64 -5.37
C TRP A 42 -15.50 15.05 -5.84
N HIS A 43 -14.51 15.68 -5.23
CA HIS A 43 -13.98 16.99 -5.62
C HIS A 43 -12.46 16.90 -5.45
N VAL A 44 -11.64 16.96 -6.51
CA VAL A 44 -11.35 18.18 -7.28
C VAL A 44 -10.97 17.82 -8.73
N ARG A 45 -11.73 18.37 -9.70
CA ARG A 45 -11.44 18.48 -11.15
C ARG A 45 -11.29 17.23 -12.02
N SER A 46 -11.43 16.00 -11.51
CA SER A 46 -11.63 14.82 -12.37
C SER A 46 -12.47 13.79 -11.62
N ILE A 47 -13.43 13.18 -12.29
CA ILE A 47 -14.21 12.05 -11.77
C ILE A 47 -13.22 10.98 -11.31
N LEU A 48 -13.06 10.76 -10.00
CA LEU A 48 -12.50 9.50 -9.51
C LEU A 48 -13.61 8.47 -9.66
N PRO A 49 -13.57 7.59 -10.67
CA PRO A 49 -14.61 6.61 -10.82
C PRO A 49 -14.42 5.55 -9.72
N LEU A 50 -15.49 4.83 -9.40
CA LEU A 50 -15.60 3.62 -8.56
C LEU A 50 -14.68 2.44 -9.00
N THR A 51 -13.51 2.75 -9.56
CA THR A 51 -12.65 1.91 -10.40
C THR A 51 -11.22 1.86 -9.90
N TRP A 52 -10.88 2.64 -8.86
CA TRP A 52 -9.61 2.46 -8.17
C TRP A 52 -9.58 1.08 -7.55
N GLN A 53 -8.48 0.37 -7.77
CA GLN A 53 -8.33 -1.02 -7.36
C GLN A 53 -7.41 -1.08 -6.14
N THR A 54 -7.76 -1.95 -5.20
CA THR A 54 -6.88 -2.25 -4.07
C THR A 54 -6.39 -3.68 -4.20
N GLN A 55 -5.10 -3.91 -3.99
CA GLN A 55 -4.49 -5.24 -4.04
C GLN A 55 -3.62 -5.44 -2.79
N LYS A 56 -3.70 -6.62 -2.17
CA LYS A 56 -2.75 -7.05 -1.14
C LYS A 56 -1.63 -7.82 -1.82
N ASP A 57 -0.38 -7.50 -1.50
CA ASP A 57 0.80 -8.22 -1.96
C ASP A 57 1.79 -8.39 -0.79
N GLY A 58 1.87 -9.60 -0.24
CA GLY A 58 2.59 -9.88 1.00
C GLY A 58 2.11 -9.00 2.17
N ILE A 59 3.02 -8.19 2.71
CA ILE A 59 2.76 -7.24 3.80
C ILE A 59 2.27 -5.87 3.33
N TRP A 60 2.21 -5.66 2.01
CA TRP A 60 1.87 -4.37 1.41
C TRP A 60 0.43 -4.37 0.91
N PHE A 61 -0.17 -3.18 0.91
CA PHE A 61 -1.42 -2.89 0.23
C PHE A 61 -1.16 -1.83 -0.82
N HIS A 62 -1.59 -2.12 -2.03
CA HIS A 62 -1.49 -1.23 -3.18
C HIS A 62 -2.85 -0.66 -3.52
N VAL A 63 -2.83 0.57 -4.01
CA VAL A 63 -4.01 1.32 -4.45
C VAL A 63 -3.66 1.90 -5.82
N PHE A 64 -4.40 1.47 -6.84
CA PHE A 64 -4.12 1.81 -8.23
C PHE A 64 -5.28 2.63 -8.83
N PRO A 65 -4.98 3.75 -9.52
CA PRO A 65 -5.97 4.40 -10.35
C PRO A 65 -6.33 3.52 -11.55
N PRO A 66 -7.53 3.72 -12.14
CA PRO A 66 -7.89 3.01 -13.35
C PRO A 66 -6.89 3.33 -14.48
N LYS A 67 -6.52 2.30 -15.25
CA LYS A 67 -5.64 2.42 -16.42
C LYS A 67 -4.25 2.99 -16.09
N LEU A 68 -3.73 2.78 -14.89
CA LEU A 68 -2.36 3.18 -14.55
C LEU A 68 -1.37 2.51 -15.51
N GLN A 69 -0.54 3.32 -16.16
CA GLN A 69 0.68 2.89 -16.84
C GLN A 69 1.83 3.64 -16.19
N LEU A 70 2.70 2.91 -15.50
CA LEU A 70 3.93 3.46 -14.93
C LEU A 70 5.07 3.26 -15.91
N GLU A 71 5.92 4.28 -16.02
CA GLU A 71 7.22 4.16 -16.68
C GLU A 71 8.14 3.22 -15.87
N GLU A 72 9.13 2.65 -16.53
CA GLU A 72 10.11 1.75 -15.88
C GLU A 72 10.93 2.45 -14.78
N GLN A 73 11.11 3.77 -14.91
CA GLN A 73 11.88 4.60 -13.97
C GLN A 73 11.05 5.82 -13.53
N GLY A 74 11.23 6.24 -12.28
CA GLY A 74 10.53 7.39 -11.75
C GLY A 74 10.88 7.71 -10.30
N TRP A 75 10.17 8.68 -9.74
CA TRP A 75 10.34 9.13 -8.37
C TRP A 75 9.22 8.58 -7.48
N LYS A 76 9.55 8.28 -6.22
CA LYS A 76 8.59 7.90 -5.18
C LYS A 76 8.72 8.84 -3.99
N ILE A 77 7.59 9.11 -3.34
CA ILE A 77 7.56 9.80 -2.05
C ILE A 77 7.27 8.75 -0.98
N HIS A 78 8.13 8.69 0.04
CA HIS A 78 7.91 7.86 1.22
C HIS A 78 7.42 8.74 2.36
N ILE A 79 6.40 8.29 3.06
CA ILE A 79 5.86 8.96 4.25
C ILE A 79 5.99 7.99 5.42
N SER A 80 6.68 8.43 6.48
CA SER A 80 6.89 7.64 7.68
C SER A 80 5.96 8.11 8.80
N ALA A 81 5.42 7.15 9.55
CA ALA A 81 4.52 7.38 10.67
C ALA A 81 4.85 6.43 11.82
N LYS A 82 4.47 6.79 13.03
CA LYS A 82 4.45 5.90 14.18
C LYS A 82 3.15 5.05 14.16
N PRO A 83 3.12 3.88 14.81
CA PRO A 83 1.91 3.07 14.89
C PRO A 83 0.71 3.80 15.52
N ASP A 84 0.95 4.74 16.44
CA ASP A 84 -0.10 5.50 17.13
C ASP A 84 -0.69 6.64 16.29
N ASN A 85 0.05 7.17 15.30
CA ASN A 85 -0.39 8.29 14.47
C ASN A 85 -0.59 7.96 12.98
N CYS A 86 -0.32 6.72 12.55
CA CYS A 86 -0.41 6.32 11.14
C CYS A 86 -1.81 6.51 10.54
N LYS A 87 -2.87 6.31 11.34
CA LYS A 87 -4.27 6.53 10.92
C LYS A 87 -4.56 8.00 10.61
N GLU A 88 -4.12 8.90 11.50
CA GLU A 88 -4.30 10.34 11.34
C GLU A 88 -3.54 10.88 10.12
N ILE A 89 -2.29 10.45 9.96
CA ILE A 89 -1.47 10.80 8.79
C ILE A 89 -2.13 10.30 7.51
N LEU A 90 -2.58 9.04 7.47
CA LEU A 90 -3.26 8.48 6.31
C LEU A 90 -4.50 9.28 5.91
N LEU A 91 -5.33 9.67 6.89
CA LEU A 91 -6.52 10.49 6.65
C LEU A 91 -6.20 11.88 6.09
N SER A 92 -5.07 12.47 6.49
CA SER A 92 -4.63 13.79 6.02
C SER A 92 -4.11 13.77 4.59
N LEU A 93 -3.59 12.64 4.11
CA LEU A 93 -3.04 12.49 2.76
C LEU A 93 -4.11 12.23 1.71
N LEU A 94 -5.16 11.48 2.06
CA LEU A 94 -6.16 11.03 1.10
C LEU A 94 -6.82 12.18 0.31
N PRO A 95 -7.14 13.34 0.89
CA PRO A 95 -7.67 14.49 0.15
C PRO A 95 -6.69 15.15 -0.84
N MET A 96 -5.38 14.90 -0.73
CA MET A 96 -4.38 15.50 -1.63
C MET A 96 -4.15 14.66 -2.90
N TYR A 97 -4.41 13.36 -2.84
CA TYR A 97 -4.21 12.42 -3.94
C TYR A 97 -5.52 12.01 -4.61
N ALA A 98 -6.62 12.67 -4.24
CA ALA A 98 -7.96 12.40 -4.72
C ALA A 98 -8.60 13.61 -5.41
#